data_AF-A0A954W3B8-F1
#
_entry.id   AF-A0A954W3B8-F1
#
_cell.length_a   1.000
_cell.length_b   1.000
_cell.length_c   1.000
_cell.angle_alpha   90.00
_cell.angle_beta   90.00
_cell.angle_gamma   90.00
#
_symmetry.space_group_name_H-M   'P 1'
#
loop_
_entity.id
_entity.type
_entity.pdbx_description
1 polymer ?
#
loop_
_entity_poly.entity_id
_entity_poly.type
_entity_poly.pdbx_seq_one_letter_code
_entity_poly.pdbx_strand_id
1 'polypeptide(L)'
;AVAAVCAVATLRFGLLQTPTLGWQGLGLSLRLDPLSSTMLLMIALLAVVIVRFSCNYLDGDQRHGAFLGRLAATIASVQMLVLAGNLGLLALAWIATSLSLHTLLVFYPERPRAQLAARKKFLVARLGDAALLMACGLLYVKFGTGNLEAIFVAMRESDFGGTTFELATVLIAFAAILKSAQFPTHGWLVEVMETPTPVSALLHAGILNAGPYLVTRMAIVMSESATAPVLLVACGGFTALFASIVLLTQPSVKVALGYSSAAHMGFMLMVCGLGVYPAAVLHLVAHSFYKAHAFLSSGSVVEAARAQKILLPQRLASPLRIASSIVAAIACYGLFAWAWGIDPLRQPALLAVGAILVMGLAQIIAPAWDSRGPIVGVAQACLLASCVTLAFFSLETGAHLLLHDVLPEIGRPSGLTLCLTGFVLLAFAVTVLLQIVGLERLQSTWARHLVVHLRNGLYANAIFDRLVGGLRHRPSSAAARADAV
;
A
#
# COMPACT_ATOMS: atom_id res chain seq x y z
N ALA A 1 16.41 18.90 1.43
CA ALA A 1 17.33 19.48 2.44
C ALA A 1 16.84 19.19 3.86
N VAL A 2 15.76 19.82 4.34
CA VAL A 2 15.24 19.61 5.73
C VAL A 2 15.08 18.13 6.09
N ALA A 3 14.41 17.34 5.25
CA ALA A 3 14.22 15.91 5.52
C ALA A 3 15.55 15.12 5.65
N ALA A 4 16.58 15.50 4.90
CA ALA A 4 17.91 14.87 5.00
C ALA A 4 18.62 15.27 6.29
N VAL A 5 18.50 16.54 6.70
CA VAL A 5 19.01 17.02 7.99
C VAL A 5 18.32 16.30 9.14
N CYS A 6 16.99 16.15 9.07
CA CYS A 6 16.22 15.37 10.04
C CYS A 6 16.69 13.92 10.12
N ALA A 7 16.92 13.25 8.97
CA ALA A 7 17.44 11.88 8.95
C ALA A 7 18.83 11.77 9.61
N VAL A 8 19.74 12.70 9.31
CA VAL A 8 21.07 12.75 9.94
C VAL A 8 20.94 13.02 11.45
N ALA A 9 20.04 13.92 11.85
CA ALA A 9 19.80 14.23 13.26
C ALA A 9 19.28 12.99 14.01
N THR A 10 18.33 12.23 13.45
CA THR A 10 17.86 10.99 14.08
C THR A 10 18.92 9.91 14.18
N LEU A 11 19.80 9.80 13.18
CA LEU A 11 20.92 8.85 13.24
C LEU A 11 21.95 9.21 14.33
N ARG A 12 22.08 10.50 14.67
CA ARG A 12 23.03 10.96 15.69
C ARG A 12 22.46 11.04 17.10
N PHE A 13 21.20 11.45 17.22
CA PHE A 13 20.58 11.80 18.51
C PHE A 13 19.43 10.86 18.89
N GLY A 14 19.08 9.89 18.03
CA GLY A 14 17.96 8.99 18.27
C GLY A 14 16.60 9.69 18.11
N LEU A 15 15.68 9.40 19.03
CA LEU A 15 14.36 10.03 19.08
C LEU A 15 14.48 11.51 19.49
N LEU A 16 13.91 12.39 18.66
CA LEU A 16 13.76 13.81 18.93
C LEU A 16 12.27 14.17 18.95
N GLN A 17 11.81 14.80 20.02
CA GLN A 17 10.42 15.23 20.13
C GLN A 17 10.34 16.67 20.65
N THR A 18 9.54 17.50 19.99
CA THR A 18 9.32 18.88 20.45
C THR A 18 8.39 18.87 21.67
N PRO A 19 8.52 19.86 22.58
CA PRO A 19 7.51 20.07 23.60
C PRO A 19 6.13 20.23 22.94
N THR A 20 5.10 19.73 23.61
CA THR A 20 3.72 19.86 23.09
C THR A 20 3.24 21.30 23.29
N LEU A 21 3.08 22.02 22.19
CA LEU A 21 2.47 23.34 22.20
C LEU A 21 0.94 23.16 22.17
N GLY A 22 0.31 23.14 23.34
CA GLY A 22 -1.13 22.92 23.48
C GLY A 22 -1.61 22.74 24.93
N TRP A 23 -2.80 22.14 25.11
CA TRP A 23 -3.47 21.97 26.40
C TRP A 23 -3.55 20.47 26.78
N GLN A 24 -3.17 20.10 28.00
CA GLN A 24 -3.23 18.71 28.51
C GLN A 24 -2.55 17.65 27.61
N GLY A 25 -1.41 17.98 27.01
CA GLY A 25 -0.67 17.06 26.12
C GLY A 25 -1.30 16.87 24.73
N LEU A 26 -2.39 17.58 24.44
CA LEU A 26 -3.01 17.68 23.12
C LEU A 26 -2.62 19.02 22.49
N GLY A 27 -1.93 18.96 21.35
CA GLY A 27 -1.38 20.16 20.72
C GLY A 27 -0.42 19.85 19.58
N LEU A 28 0.36 20.84 19.17
CA LEU A 28 1.39 20.65 18.16
C LEU A 28 2.64 20.07 18.84
N SER A 29 2.91 18.80 18.59
CA SER A 29 4.16 18.13 18.99
C SER A 29 4.67 17.34 17.78
N LEU A 30 5.90 17.63 17.37
CA LEU A 30 6.55 16.94 16.26
C LEU A 30 7.48 15.88 16.82
N ARG A 31 7.33 14.66 16.32
CA ARG A 31 8.15 13.49 16.65
C ARG A 31 8.98 13.09 15.45
N LEU A 32 10.28 13.01 15.68
CA LEU A 32 11.26 12.61 14.71
C LEU A 32 12.07 11.43 15.25
N ASP A 33 11.84 10.27 14.67
CA ASP A 33 12.54 9.02 14.95
C ASP A 33 12.93 8.35 13.62
N PRO A 34 13.69 7.24 13.62
CA PRO A 34 14.08 6.55 12.40
C PRO A 34 12.92 6.24 11.43
N LEU A 35 11.73 5.91 11.95
CA LEU A 35 10.53 5.69 11.13
C LEU A 35 10.00 6.99 10.50
N SER A 36 9.83 8.06 11.29
CA SER A 36 9.38 9.37 10.79
C SER A 36 10.37 9.93 9.78
N SER A 37 11.67 9.85 10.04
CA SER A 37 12.74 10.34 9.16
C SER A 37 12.76 9.61 7.82
N THR A 38 12.65 8.28 7.83
CA THR A 38 12.59 7.48 6.61
C THR A 38 11.39 7.90 5.74
N MET A 39 10.23 8.01 6.36
CA MET A 39 9.00 8.42 5.67
C MET A 39 9.07 9.86 5.16
N LEU A 40 9.57 10.79 5.99
CA LEU A 40 9.72 12.20 5.64
C LEU A 40 10.66 12.37 4.44
N LEU A 41 11.79 11.64 4.43
CA LEU A 41 12.74 11.66 3.32
C LEU A 41 12.11 11.12 2.03
N MET A 42 11.43 9.98 2.10
CA MET A 42 10.71 9.40 0.98
C MET A 42 9.66 10.38 0.42
N ILE A 43 8.82 10.96 1.27
CA ILE A 43 7.78 11.93 0.87
C ILE A 43 8.41 13.17 0.24
N ALA A 44 9.51 13.69 0.81
CA ALA A 44 10.20 14.86 0.27
C ALA A 44 10.79 14.60 -1.13
N LEU A 45 11.37 13.41 -1.36
CA LEU A 45 11.88 13.02 -2.68
C LEU A 45 10.75 12.90 -3.70
N LEU A 46 9.64 12.27 -3.33
CA LEU A 46 8.45 12.19 -4.18
C LEU A 46 7.88 13.58 -4.48
N ALA A 47 7.82 14.46 -3.49
CA ALA A 47 7.32 15.83 -3.66
C ALA A 47 8.11 16.57 -4.75
N VAL A 48 9.45 16.47 -4.76
CA VAL A 48 10.29 17.10 -5.79
C VAL A 48 9.92 16.60 -7.19
N VAL A 49 9.78 15.29 -7.37
CA VAL A 49 9.46 14.69 -8.67
C VAL A 49 8.04 15.04 -9.12
N ILE A 50 7.05 14.89 -8.24
CA ILE A 50 5.64 15.11 -8.55
C ILE A 50 5.36 16.59 -8.81
N VAL A 51 5.94 17.51 -8.03
CA VAL A 51 5.77 18.96 -8.25
C VAL A 51 6.40 19.38 -9.57
N ARG A 52 7.64 18.95 -9.87
CA ARG A 52 8.29 19.25 -11.16
C ARG A 52 7.49 18.70 -12.35
N PHE A 53 7.02 17.46 -12.25
CA PHE A 53 6.16 16.88 -13.27
C PHE A 53 4.86 17.68 -13.42
N SER A 54 4.26 18.12 -12.31
CA SER A 54 3.01 18.90 -12.32
C SER A 54 3.17 20.24 -13.02
N CYS A 55 4.32 20.91 -12.85
CA CYS A 55 4.60 22.18 -13.54
C CYS A 55 4.54 22.03 -15.06
N ASN A 56 5.13 20.96 -15.60
CA ASN A 56 5.12 20.71 -17.03
C ASN A 56 3.77 20.15 -17.51
N TYR A 57 3.11 19.32 -16.70
CA TYR A 57 1.85 18.68 -17.05
C TYR A 57 0.67 19.66 -17.16
N LEU A 58 0.72 20.78 -16.41
CA LEU A 58 -0.32 21.82 -16.41
C LEU A 58 0.14 23.11 -17.07
N ASP A 59 1.19 23.07 -17.87
CA ASP A 59 1.59 24.23 -18.65
C ASP A 59 0.45 24.64 -19.60
N GLY A 60 0.12 25.94 -19.60
CA GLY A 60 -1.04 26.48 -20.31
C GLY A 60 -2.41 26.34 -19.63
N ASP A 61 -2.55 25.64 -18.49
CA ASP A 61 -3.82 25.61 -17.73
C ASP A 61 -3.99 26.87 -16.86
N GLN A 62 -5.12 27.57 -16.98
CA GLN A 62 -5.41 28.80 -16.23
C GLN A 62 -5.40 28.60 -14.69
N ARG A 63 -5.63 27.37 -14.22
CA ARG A 63 -5.69 27.01 -12.78
C ARG A 63 -4.40 26.36 -12.28
N HIS A 64 -3.30 26.47 -13.03
CA HIS A 64 -2.00 25.89 -12.68
C HIS A 64 -1.55 26.26 -11.25
N GLY A 65 -1.56 27.55 -10.89
CA GLY A 65 -1.17 27.98 -9.53
C GLY A 65 -2.05 27.40 -8.42
N ALA A 66 -3.35 27.30 -8.66
CA ALA A 66 -4.29 26.69 -7.71
C ALA A 66 -4.05 25.19 -7.54
N PHE A 67 -3.68 24.48 -8.62
CA PHE A 67 -3.30 23.08 -8.54
C PHE A 67 -2.05 22.88 -7.68
N LEU A 68 -0.98 23.65 -7.94
CA LEU A 68 0.27 23.55 -7.18
C LEU A 68 0.07 23.87 -5.70
N GLY A 69 -0.75 24.87 -5.36
CA GLY A 69 -1.11 25.19 -3.98
C GLY A 69 -1.83 24.04 -3.27
N ARG A 70 -2.83 23.43 -3.93
CA ARG A 70 -3.54 22.25 -3.40
C ARG A 70 -2.62 21.03 -3.25
N LEU A 71 -1.73 20.82 -4.23
CA LEU A 71 -0.73 19.76 -4.21
C LEU A 71 0.23 19.92 -3.02
N ALA A 72 0.76 21.13 -2.82
CA ALA A 72 1.63 21.46 -1.69
C ALA A 72 0.91 21.26 -0.35
N ALA A 73 -0.36 21.69 -0.23
CA ALA A 73 -1.15 21.48 0.97
C ALA A 73 -1.38 19.99 1.30
N THR A 74 -1.59 19.16 0.27
CA THR A 74 -1.70 17.71 0.44
C THR A 74 -0.38 17.09 0.89
N ILE A 75 0.74 17.44 0.26
CA ILE A 75 2.07 16.96 0.65
C ILE A 75 2.37 17.36 2.10
N ALA A 76 2.12 18.62 2.47
CA ALA A 76 2.32 19.12 3.83
C ALA A 76 1.47 18.36 4.86
N SER A 77 0.21 18.03 4.51
CA SER A 77 -0.67 17.22 5.38
C SER A 77 -0.12 15.80 5.60
N VAL A 78 0.45 15.17 4.55
CA VAL A 78 1.06 13.83 4.67
C VAL A 78 2.35 13.89 5.49
N GLN A 79 3.16 14.95 5.31
CA GLN A 79 4.35 15.16 6.14
C GLN A 79 3.99 15.40 7.61
N MET A 80 2.93 16.16 7.89
CA MET A 80 2.43 16.37 9.25
C MET A 80 1.95 15.04 9.87
N LEU A 81 1.31 14.17 9.10
CA LEU A 81 0.86 12.86 9.57
C LEU A 81 2.05 12.02 10.05
N VAL A 82 3.15 12.00 9.29
CA VAL A 82 4.32 11.19 9.66
C VAL A 82 5.16 11.80 10.77
N LEU A 83 5.00 13.10 11.03
CA LEU A 83 5.68 13.82 12.12
C LEU A 83 4.84 13.93 13.38
N ALA A 84 3.62 13.40 13.42
CA ALA A 84 2.74 13.55 14.56
C ALA A 84 3.32 12.90 15.82
N GLY A 85 3.53 13.69 16.88
CA GLY A 85 4.03 13.23 18.18
C GLY A 85 2.96 12.90 19.22
N ASN A 86 1.68 13.13 18.89
CA ASN A 86 0.56 12.82 19.76
C ASN A 86 -0.67 12.36 18.95
N LEU A 87 -1.60 11.68 19.61
CA LEU A 87 -2.84 11.13 19.04
C LEU A 87 -3.71 12.21 18.37
N GLY A 88 -3.81 13.40 18.96
CA GLY A 88 -4.62 14.50 18.43
C GLY A 88 -4.07 15.02 17.10
N LEU A 89 -2.77 15.28 17.02
CA LEU A 89 -2.11 15.71 15.79
C LEU A 89 -2.14 14.63 14.72
N LEU A 90 -2.00 13.35 15.11
CA LEU A 90 -2.11 12.21 14.20
C LEU A 90 -3.50 12.16 13.55
N ALA A 91 -4.57 12.26 14.35
CA ALA A 91 -5.94 12.26 13.86
C ALA A 91 -6.25 13.50 13.00
N LEU A 92 -5.77 14.69 13.40
CA LEU A 92 -5.96 15.92 12.65
C LEU A 92 -5.25 15.86 11.29
N ALA A 93 -4.00 15.42 11.26
CA ALA A 93 -3.25 15.24 10.02
C ALA A 93 -3.88 14.15 9.13
N TRP A 94 -4.39 13.07 9.74
CA TRP A 94 -5.12 12.03 9.03
C TRP A 94 -6.37 12.56 8.30
N ILE A 95 -7.15 13.43 8.95
CA ILE A 95 -8.31 14.09 8.34
C ILE A 95 -7.85 15.08 7.27
N ALA A 96 -6.81 15.88 7.56
CA ALA A 96 -6.26 16.89 6.66
C ALA A 96 -5.75 16.28 5.35
N THR A 97 -5.07 15.12 5.39
CA THR A 97 -4.65 14.39 4.17
C THR A 97 -5.85 14.02 3.32
N SER A 98 -6.97 13.61 3.93
CA SER A 98 -8.16 13.23 3.19
C SER A 98 -8.87 14.44 2.56
N LEU A 99 -8.98 15.53 3.31
CA LEU A 99 -9.64 16.77 2.85
C LEU A 99 -8.85 17.45 1.74
N SER A 100 -7.54 17.61 1.92
CA SER A 100 -6.67 18.22 0.90
C SER A 100 -6.67 17.41 -0.39
N LEU A 101 -6.55 16.08 -0.31
CA LEU A 101 -6.67 15.20 -1.47
C LEU A 101 -8.03 15.35 -2.19
N HIS A 102 -9.12 15.51 -1.44
CA HIS A 102 -10.44 15.66 -2.06
C HIS A 102 -10.46 16.84 -3.06
N THR A 103 -9.82 17.97 -2.71
CA THR A 103 -9.73 19.16 -3.58
C THR A 103 -8.94 18.92 -4.88
N LEU A 104 -8.02 17.94 -4.89
CA LEU A 104 -7.28 17.51 -6.07
C LEU A 104 -8.09 16.51 -6.92
N LEU A 105 -8.85 15.62 -6.29
CA LEU A 105 -9.70 14.66 -7.00
C LEU A 105 -10.80 15.35 -7.81
N VAL A 106 -11.37 16.44 -7.28
CA VAL A 106 -12.40 17.24 -7.95
C VAL A 106 -11.85 18.50 -8.63
N PHE A 107 -10.57 18.51 -9.00
CA PHE A 107 -9.95 19.68 -9.66
C PHE A 107 -10.67 20.10 -10.95
N TYR A 108 -11.15 19.12 -11.72
CA TYR A 108 -12.01 19.29 -12.90
C TYR A 108 -13.48 18.97 -12.53
N PRO A 109 -14.25 19.94 -11.99
CA PRO A 109 -15.61 19.68 -11.51
C PRO A 109 -16.56 19.22 -12.62
N GLU A 110 -16.31 19.55 -13.87
CA GLU A 110 -17.09 19.16 -15.03
C GLU A 110 -17.06 17.65 -15.34
N ARG A 111 -16.20 16.85 -14.66
CA ARG A 111 -16.11 15.40 -14.84
C ARG A 111 -17.01 14.63 -13.86
N PRO A 112 -18.18 14.13 -14.29
CA PRO A 112 -19.14 13.51 -13.37
C PRO A 112 -18.63 12.22 -12.73
N ARG A 113 -17.84 11.41 -13.45
CA ARG A 113 -17.26 10.17 -12.92
C ARG A 113 -16.23 10.46 -11.82
N ALA A 114 -15.38 11.46 -12.00
CA ALA A 114 -14.45 11.92 -10.96
C ALA A 114 -15.20 12.39 -9.69
N GLN A 115 -16.31 13.11 -9.83
CA GLN A 115 -17.14 13.51 -8.70
C GLN A 115 -17.75 12.31 -7.95
N LEU A 116 -18.26 11.31 -8.67
CA LEU A 116 -18.84 10.11 -8.07
C LEU A 116 -17.78 9.33 -7.27
N ALA A 117 -16.61 9.10 -7.87
CA ALA A 117 -15.50 8.44 -7.20
C ALA A 117 -15.03 9.22 -5.96
N ALA A 118 -14.91 10.55 -6.06
CA ALA A 118 -14.52 11.42 -4.95
C ALA A 118 -15.54 11.40 -3.80
N ARG A 119 -16.84 11.27 -4.09
CA ARG A 119 -17.90 11.12 -3.07
C ARG A 119 -17.80 9.78 -2.34
N LYS A 120 -17.62 8.68 -3.06
CA LYS A 120 -17.40 7.35 -2.45
C LYS A 120 -16.18 7.37 -1.53
N LYS A 121 -15.07 7.92 -2.03
CA LYS A 121 -13.85 8.13 -1.24
C LYS A 121 -14.09 8.99 -0.01
N PHE A 122 -14.88 10.06 -0.12
CA PHE A 122 -15.20 10.94 1.00
C PHE A 122 -15.95 10.19 2.10
N LEU A 123 -16.98 9.41 1.75
CA LEU A 123 -17.75 8.63 2.72
C LEU A 123 -16.87 7.61 3.45
N VAL A 124 -16.10 6.81 2.71
CA VAL A 124 -15.18 5.81 3.28
C VAL A 124 -14.15 6.48 4.18
N ALA A 125 -13.61 7.62 3.76
CA ALA A 125 -12.66 8.36 4.57
C ALA A 125 -13.28 8.88 5.86
N ARG A 126 -14.51 9.41 5.85
CA ARG A 126 -15.19 9.87 7.07
C ARG A 126 -15.46 8.73 8.05
N LEU A 127 -15.79 7.54 7.56
CA LEU A 127 -15.93 6.35 8.41
C LEU A 127 -14.58 5.97 9.06
N GLY A 128 -13.49 6.01 8.29
CA GLY A 128 -12.14 5.77 8.83
C GLY A 128 -11.71 6.84 9.84
N ASP A 129 -12.06 8.11 9.60
CA ASP A 129 -11.78 9.21 10.52
C ASP A 129 -12.53 9.03 11.85
N ALA A 130 -13.81 8.63 11.80
CA ALA A 130 -14.60 8.34 13.00
C ALA A 130 -14.01 7.18 13.81
N ALA A 131 -13.59 6.11 13.13
CA ALA A 131 -12.94 4.97 13.78
C ALA A 131 -11.62 5.37 14.46
N LEU A 132 -10.77 6.14 13.76
CA LEU A 132 -9.51 6.61 14.33
C LEU A 132 -9.72 7.57 15.50
N LEU A 133 -10.66 8.51 15.40
CA LEU A 133 -10.98 9.44 16.49
C LEU A 133 -11.48 8.69 17.73
N MET A 134 -12.34 7.69 17.54
CA MET A 134 -12.81 6.84 18.63
C MET A 134 -11.64 6.06 19.26
N ALA A 135 -10.76 5.46 18.46
CA ALA A 135 -9.57 4.77 18.96
C ALA A 135 -8.64 5.70 19.76
N CYS A 136 -8.37 6.90 19.24
CA CYS A 136 -7.59 7.92 19.94
C CYS A 136 -8.22 8.31 21.28
N GLY A 137 -9.54 8.46 21.34
CA GLY A 137 -10.27 8.74 22.58
C GLY A 137 -10.15 7.60 23.61
N LEU A 138 -10.31 6.35 23.17
CA LEU A 138 -10.17 5.17 24.05
C LEU A 138 -8.74 5.03 24.60
N LEU A 139 -7.73 5.23 23.76
CA LEU A 139 -6.33 5.23 24.21
C LEU A 139 -6.06 6.38 25.19
N TYR A 140 -6.58 7.58 24.91
CA TYR A 140 -6.41 8.71 25.83
C TYR A 140 -7.03 8.43 27.20
N VAL A 141 -8.24 7.85 27.25
CA VAL A 141 -8.90 7.47 28.51
C VAL A 141 -8.10 6.39 29.25
N LYS A 142 -7.52 5.42 28.52
CA LYS A 142 -6.75 4.31 29.10
C LYS A 142 -5.41 4.76 29.69
N PHE A 143 -4.67 5.61 28.98
CA PHE A 143 -3.31 6.02 29.35
C PHE A 143 -3.24 7.39 30.06
N GLY A 144 -4.32 8.17 30.05
CA GLY A 144 -4.35 9.53 30.61
C GLY A 144 -3.52 10.56 29.84
N THR A 145 -2.99 10.20 28.68
CA THR A 145 -2.13 11.07 27.86
C THR A 145 -2.33 10.79 26.37
N GLY A 146 -2.14 11.83 25.54
CA GLY A 146 -2.14 11.73 24.09
C GLY A 146 -0.74 11.60 23.50
N ASN A 147 0.32 11.73 24.30
CA ASN A 147 1.71 11.68 23.83
C ASN A 147 2.07 10.24 23.42
N LEU A 148 2.51 10.05 22.18
CA LEU A 148 2.81 8.72 21.64
C LEU A 148 3.97 8.04 22.39
N GLU A 149 5.02 8.77 22.72
CA GLU A 149 6.17 8.20 23.45
C GLU A 149 5.76 7.72 24.83
N ALA A 150 4.99 8.53 25.56
CA ALA A 150 4.52 8.17 26.89
C ALA A 150 3.64 6.91 26.85
N ILE A 151 2.79 6.77 25.83
CA ILE A 151 1.97 5.56 25.62
C ILE A 151 2.89 4.36 25.33
N PHE A 152 3.88 4.51 24.45
CA PHE A 152 4.79 3.42 24.08
C PHE A 152 5.68 2.97 25.24
N VAL A 153 6.17 3.89 26.06
CA VAL A 153 6.93 3.59 27.28
C VAL A 153 6.05 2.83 28.27
N ALA A 154 4.84 3.32 28.55
CA ALA A 154 3.91 2.63 29.45
C ALA A 154 3.66 1.18 28.97
N MET A 155 3.37 0.98 27.69
CA MET A 155 3.15 -0.34 27.08
C MET A 155 4.33 -1.31 27.24
N ARG A 156 5.57 -0.81 27.33
CA ARG A 156 6.76 -1.66 27.54
C ARG A 156 6.95 -2.06 29.01
N GLU A 157 6.38 -1.29 29.94
CA GLU A 157 6.56 -1.47 31.39
C GLU A 157 5.44 -2.28 32.05
N SER A 158 4.26 -2.40 31.41
CA SER A 158 3.11 -3.10 31.99
C SER A 158 2.25 -3.73 30.91
N ASP A 159 1.57 -4.83 31.27
CA ASP A 159 0.61 -5.49 30.39
C ASP A 159 -0.71 -4.71 30.38
N PHE A 160 -1.08 -4.15 29.22
CA PHE A 160 -2.29 -3.38 29.03
C PHE A 160 -3.33 -4.18 28.26
N GLY A 161 -3.94 -5.12 28.97
CA GLY A 161 -5.11 -5.85 28.47
C GLY A 161 -6.44 -5.11 28.65
N GLY A 162 -7.47 -5.74 28.10
CA GLY A 162 -8.88 -5.41 28.36
C GLY A 162 -9.67 -5.05 27.12
N THR A 163 -10.99 -5.14 27.24
CA THR A 163 -11.95 -4.93 26.14
C THR A 163 -11.83 -3.55 25.50
N THR A 164 -11.56 -2.52 26.30
CA THR A 164 -11.39 -1.14 25.81
C THR A 164 -10.14 -0.97 24.95
N PHE A 165 -9.03 -1.58 25.34
CA PHE A 165 -7.78 -1.55 24.59
C PHE A 165 -7.94 -2.31 23.28
N GLU A 166 -8.52 -3.51 23.34
CA GLU A 166 -8.77 -4.34 22.17
C GLU A 166 -9.73 -3.67 21.18
N LEU A 167 -10.75 -2.97 21.66
CA LEU A 167 -11.61 -2.18 20.79
C LEU A 167 -10.83 -1.04 20.11
N ALA A 168 -9.92 -0.36 20.81
CA ALA A 168 -9.11 0.71 20.25
C ALA A 168 -8.17 0.20 19.14
N THR A 169 -7.51 -0.93 19.34
CA THR A 169 -6.60 -1.54 18.35
C THR A 169 -7.35 -2.05 17.11
N VAL A 170 -8.53 -2.65 17.29
CA VAL A 170 -9.41 -3.05 16.19
C VAL A 170 -9.90 -1.84 15.39
N LEU A 171 -10.24 -0.73 16.05
CA LEU A 171 -10.63 0.51 15.39
C LEU A 171 -9.46 1.15 14.60
N ILE A 172 -8.22 1.06 15.11
CA ILE A 172 -7.01 1.46 14.37
C ILE A 172 -6.84 0.60 13.10
N ALA A 173 -6.93 -0.72 13.23
CA ALA A 173 -6.86 -1.64 12.09
C ALA A 173 -7.96 -1.34 11.07
N PHE A 174 -9.19 -1.10 11.53
CA PHE A 174 -10.31 -0.74 10.67
C PHE A 174 -10.10 0.59 9.93
N ALA A 175 -9.60 1.62 10.62
CA ALA A 175 -9.24 2.90 9.99
C ALA A 175 -8.16 2.71 8.91
N ALA A 176 -7.13 1.90 9.19
CA ALA A 176 -6.08 1.56 8.23
C ALA A 176 -6.63 0.82 6.99
N ILE A 177 -7.51 -0.17 7.19
CA ILE A 177 -8.18 -0.93 6.12
C ILE A 177 -8.98 0.02 5.20
N LEU A 178 -9.76 0.93 5.77
CA LEU A 178 -10.57 1.86 4.97
C LEU A 178 -9.71 2.88 4.19
N LYS A 179 -8.66 3.43 4.82
CA LYS A 179 -7.76 4.41 4.17
C LYS A 179 -6.95 3.79 3.03
N SER A 180 -6.59 2.52 3.17
CA SER A 180 -5.79 1.78 2.20
C SER A 180 -6.60 1.16 1.07
N ALA A 181 -7.87 1.55 0.92
CA ALA A 181 -8.77 1.07 -0.13
C ALA A 181 -8.88 -0.47 -0.17
N GLN A 182 -9.05 -1.10 0.98
CA GLN A 182 -9.20 -2.55 1.06
C GLN A 182 -10.59 -3.01 0.65
N PHE A 183 -10.74 -4.28 0.29
CA PHE A 183 -12.03 -4.87 -0.02
C PHE A 183 -12.98 -4.76 1.19
N PRO A 184 -14.28 -4.42 0.99
CA PRO A 184 -14.98 -4.19 -0.27
C PRO A 184 -14.88 -2.75 -0.80
N THR A 185 -14.30 -1.83 -0.02
CA THR A 185 -14.29 -0.38 -0.34
C THR A 185 -13.28 0.05 -1.42
N HIS A 186 -12.44 -0.86 -1.91
CA HIS A 186 -11.42 -0.60 -2.95
C HIS A 186 -11.93 0.12 -4.21
N GLY A 187 -13.23 0.02 -4.51
CA GLY A 187 -13.89 0.62 -5.67
C GLY A 187 -13.58 2.09 -5.89
N TRP A 188 -13.55 2.90 -4.82
CA TRP A 188 -13.25 4.33 -4.97
C TRP A 188 -11.84 4.58 -5.52
N LEU A 189 -10.88 3.70 -5.23
CA LEU A 189 -9.50 3.85 -5.68
C LEU A 189 -9.35 3.56 -7.18
N VAL A 190 -10.04 2.52 -7.67
CA VAL A 190 -9.94 2.14 -9.09
C VAL A 190 -10.74 3.06 -10.00
N GLU A 191 -11.65 3.87 -9.45
CA GLU A 191 -12.47 4.83 -10.19
C GLU A 191 -11.88 6.25 -10.28
N VAL A 192 -10.96 6.64 -9.38
CA VAL A 192 -10.34 7.98 -9.40
C VAL A 192 -9.30 8.17 -10.52
N MET A 193 -9.34 7.33 -11.55
CA MET A 193 -8.39 7.30 -12.67
C MET A 193 -8.56 8.45 -13.68
N GLU A 194 -9.66 9.20 -13.59
CA GLU A 194 -9.91 10.41 -14.40
C GLU A 194 -9.24 11.68 -13.84
N THR A 195 -8.56 11.56 -12.70
CA THR A 195 -7.81 12.66 -12.09
C THR A 195 -6.52 12.97 -12.86
N PRO A 196 -5.95 14.19 -12.71
CA PRO A 196 -4.65 14.51 -13.30
C PRO A 196 -3.60 13.46 -12.91
N THR A 197 -2.76 13.05 -13.86
CA THR A 197 -1.72 12.02 -13.62
C THR A 197 -0.83 12.29 -12.38
N PRO A 198 -0.42 13.53 -12.05
CA PRO A 198 0.33 13.79 -10.81
C PRO A 198 -0.47 13.48 -9.53
N VAL A 199 -1.80 13.64 -9.55
CA VAL A 199 -2.69 13.30 -8.43
C VAL A 199 -2.75 11.80 -8.24
N SER A 200 -2.85 11.02 -9.34
CA SER A 200 -2.77 9.57 -9.26
C SER A 200 -1.42 9.11 -8.71
N ALA A 201 -0.31 9.69 -9.19
CA ALA A 201 1.02 9.38 -8.67
C ALA A 201 1.11 9.64 -7.16
N LEU A 202 0.68 10.82 -6.68
CA LEU A 202 0.67 11.14 -5.24
C LEU A 202 -0.23 10.22 -4.42
N LEU A 203 -1.42 9.90 -4.93
CA LEU A 203 -2.37 9.03 -4.25
C LEU A 203 -1.79 7.63 -4.06
N HIS A 204 -1.31 7.03 -5.15
CA HIS A 204 -0.86 5.64 -5.17
C HIS A 204 0.53 5.43 -4.58
N ALA A 205 1.42 6.43 -4.70
CA ALA A 205 2.78 6.36 -4.13
C ALA A 205 2.90 6.94 -2.72
N GLY A 206 1.88 7.68 -2.25
CA GLY A 206 1.97 8.42 -1.00
C GLY A 206 0.78 8.17 -0.08
N ILE A 207 -0.40 8.68 -0.45
CA ILE A 207 -1.52 8.81 0.50
C ILE A 207 -2.09 7.45 0.92
N LEU A 208 -2.11 6.46 0.03
CA LEU A 208 -2.56 5.10 0.40
C LEU A 208 -1.68 4.47 1.49
N ASN A 209 -0.41 4.84 1.56
CA ASN A 209 0.52 4.32 2.56
C ASN A 209 0.18 4.78 3.99
N ALA A 210 -0.74 5.75 4.15
CA ALA A 210 -1.14 6.23 5.47
C ALA A 210 -1.70 5.11 6.36
N GLY A 211 -2.40 4.12 5.79
CA GLY A 211 -2.92 2.99 6.57
C GLY A 211 -1.83 2.07 7.12
N PRO A 212 -0.97 1.47 6.27
CA PRO A 212 0.18 0.70 6.75
C PRO A 212 1.09 1.51 7.69
N TYR A 213 1.34 2.79 7.36
CA TYR A 213 2.10 3.68 8.23
C TYR A 213 1.46 3.83 9.62
N LEU A 214 0.14 4.04 9.71
CA LEU A 214 -0.57 4.13 11.00
C LEU A 214 -0.38 2.86 11.83
N VAL A 215 -0.54 1.69 11.21
CA VAL A 215 -0.36 0.39 11.89
C VAL A 215 1.08 0.22 12.35
N THR A 216 2.07 0.55 11.52
CA THR A 216 3.48 0.47 11.89
C THR A 216 3.87 1.49 12.96
N ARG A 217 3.37 2.73 12.88
CA ARG A 217 3.59 3.77 13.90
C ARG A 217 3.04 3.33 15.26
N MET A 218 1.92 2.60 15.25
CA MET A 218 1.29 2.04 16.44
C MET A 218 1.76 0.61 16.73
N ALA A 219 2.85 0.11 16.14
CA ALA A 219 3.23 -1.30 16.21
C ALA A 219 3.29 -1.86 17.64
N ILE A 220 3.81 -1.10 18.61
CA ILE A 220 3.87 -1.47 20.03
C ILE A 220 2.46 -1.64 20.64
N VAL A 221 1.50 -0.82 20.22
CA VAL A 221 0.10 -0.93 20.65
C VAL A 221 -0.61 -2.07 19.91
N MET A 222 -0.27 -2.28 18.63
CA MET A 222 -0.88 -3.31 17.79
C MET A 222 -0.40 -4.72 18.13
N SER A 223 0.83 -4.89 18.64
CA SER A 223 1.41 -6.20 18.98
C SER A 223 0.75 -6.87 20.18
N GLU A 224 0.22 -6.09 21.12
CA GLU A 224 -0.48 -6.63 22.30
C GLU A 224 -1.94 -7.03 22.02
N SER A 225 -2.46 -6.72 20.83
CA SER A 225 -3.83 -7.06 20.47
C SER A 225 -3.95 -8.47 19.92
N ALA A 226 -4.99 -9.20 20.33
CA ALA A 226 -5.27 -10.54 19.84
C ALA A 226 -6.00 -10.55 18.48
N THR A 227 -6.88 -9.57 18.26
CA THR A 227 -7.84 -9.54 17.14
C THR A 227 -7.37 -8.64 16.01
N ALA A 228 -6.73 -7.51 16.32
CA ALA A 228 -6.31 -6.57 15.28
C ALA A 228 -5.34 -7.18 14.25
N PRO A 229 -4.34 -8.01 14.64
CA PRO A 229 -3.48 -8.70 13.67
C PRO A 229 -4.24 -9.67 12.75
N VAL A 230 -5.21 -10.42 13.31
CA VAL A 230 -6.07 -11.35 12.55
C VAL A 230 -6.87 -10.61 11.50
N LEU A 231 -7.46 -9.46 11.87
CA LEU A 231 -8.23 -8.62 10.95
C LEU A 231 -7.35 -8.11 9.80
N LEU A 232 -6.13 -7.66 10.10
CA LEU A 232 -5.18 -7.18 9.11
C LEU A 232 -4.75 -8.28 8.13
N VAL A 233 -4.44 -9.48 8.63
CA VAL A 233 -4.08 -10.64 7.78
C VAL A 233 -5.26 -11.08 6.92
N ALA A 234 -6.45 -11.18 7.49
CA ALA A 234 -7.64 -11.60 6.76
C ALA A 234 -8.02 -10.61 5.65
N CYS A 235 -8.23 -9.33 5.99
CA CYS A 235 -8.66 -8.32 5.02
C CYS A 235 -7.55 -7.96 4.03
N GLY A 236 -6.31 -7.83 4.52
CA GLY A 236 -5.15 -7.49 3.70
C GLY A 236 -4.79 -8.61 2.74
N GLY A 237 -4.68 -9.85 3.22
CA GLY A 237 -4.37 -11.03 2.41
C GLY A 237 -5.44 -11.31 1.36
N PHE A 238 -6.73 -11.21 1.73
CA PHE A 238 -7.82 -11.35 0.79
C PHE A 238 -7.80 -10.27 -0.29
N THR A 239 -7.64 -8.99 0.09
CA THR A 239 -7.56 -7.88 -0.87
C THR A 239 -6.36 -8.05 -1.81
N ALA A 240 -5.21 -8.47 -1.27
CA ALA A 240 -4.01 -8.73 -2.04
C ALA A 240 -4.27 -9.77 -3.14
N LEU A 241 -4.89 -10.90 -2.78
CA LEU A 241 -5.23 -11.96 -3.72
C LEU A 241 -6.24 -11.50 -4.77
N PHE A 242 -7.37 -10.94 -4.30
CA PHE A 242 -8.45 -10.45 -5.16
C PHE A 242 -7.92 -9.45 -6.19
N ALA A 243 -7.20 -8.43 -5.74
CA ALA A 243 -6.72 -7.36 -6.61
C ALA A 243 -5.63 -7.85 -7.57
N SER A 244 -4.79 -8.81 -7.16
CA SER A 244 -3.76 -9.40 -8.03
C SER A 244 -4.35 -10.20 -9.19
N ILE A 245 -5.47 -10.91 -8.96
CA ILE A 245 -6.17 -11.65 -10.02
C ILE A 245 -6.90 -10.67 -10.95
N VAL A 246 -7.64 -9.71 -10.38
CA VAL A 246 -8.43 -8.74 -11.17
C VAL A 246 -7.54 -7.88 -12.05
N LEU A 247 -6.38 -7.43 -11.55
CA LEU A 247 -5.33 -6.71 -12.27
C LEU A 247 -5.03 -7.30 -13.66
N LEU A 248 -4.90 -8.64 -13.75
CA LEU A 248 -4.51 -9.33 -14.98
C LEU A 248 -5.51 -9.17 -16.13
N THR A 249 -6.76 -8.84 -15.79
CA THR A 249 -7.87 -8.75 -16.74
C THR A 249 -8.22 -7.30 -17.10
N GLN A 250 -7.48 -6.33 -16.55
CA GLN A 250 -7.78 -4.92 -16.74
C GLN A 250 -7.25 -4.43 -18.10
N PRO A 251 -8.12 -3.82 -18.95
CA PRO A 251 -7.70 -3.32 -20.26
C PRO A 251 -6.95 -1.98 -20.18
N SER A 252 -7.10 -1.23 -19.09
CA SER A 252 -6.49 0.09 -18.91
C SER A 252 -5.27 -0.03 -18.01
N VAL A 253 -4.13 0.49 -18.48
CA VAL A 253 -2.87 0.52 -17.71
C VAL A 253 -3.07 1.24 -16.37
N LYS A 254 -3.78 2.38 -16.35
CA LYS A 254 -4.03 3.11 -15.09
C LYS A 254 -4.89 2.32 -14.12
N VAL A 255 -5.94 1.63 -14.60
CA VAL A 255 -6.82 0.81 -13.75
C VAL A 255 -6.07 -0.42 -13.23
N ALA A 256 -5.27 -1.08 -14.08
CA ALA A 256 -4.35 -2.15 -13.70
C ALA A 256 -3.36 -1.68 -12.61
N LEU A 257 -2.75 -0.50 -12.78
CA LEU A 257 -1.90 0.12 -11.77
C LEU A 257 -2.65 0.44 -10.48
N GLY A 258 -3.94 0.77 -10.57
CA GLY A 258 -4.84 0.94 -9.43
C GLY A 258 -5.04 -0.35 -8.63
N TYR A 259 -5.44 -1.44 -9.29
CA TYR A 259 -5.60 -2.74 -8.64
C TYR A 259 -4.28 -3.27 -8.05
N SER A 260 -3.17 -3.13 -8.76
CA SER A 260 -1.86 -3.51 -8.17
C SER A 260 -1.48 -2.64 -6.96
N SER A 261 -2.00 -1.41 -6.85
CA SER A 261 -1.82 -0.61 -5.62
C SER A 261 -2.66 -1.17 -4.48
N ALA A 262 -3.94 -1.49 -4.72
CA ALA A 262 -4.79 -2.16 -3.73
C ALA A 262 -4.17 -3.50 -3.27
N ALA A 263 -3.57 -4.24 -4.20
CA ALA A 263 -2.90 -5.50 -3.90
C ALA A 263 -1.69 -5.31 -2.97
N HIS A 264 -0.79 -4.38 -3.29
CA HIS A 264 0.38 -4.10 -2.47
C HIS A 264 0.01 -3.51 -1.10
N MET A 265 -1.00 -2.64 -1.01
CA MET A 265 -1.49 -2.14 0.28
C MET A 265 -2.06 -3.28 1.13
N GLY A 266 -2.83 -4.20 0.54
CA GLY A 266 -3.34 -5.36 1.25
C GLY A 266 -2.23 -6.28 1.74
N PHE A 267 -1.22 -6.51 0.90
CA PHE A 267 -0.03 -7.25 1.31
C PHE A 267 0.71 -6.56 2.46
N MET A 268 0.89 -5.24 2.43
CA MET A 268 1.55 -4.50 3.53
C MET A 268 0.77 -4.61 4.85
N LEU A 269 -0.57 -4.51 4.80
CA LEU A 269 -1.40 -4.71 5.99
C LEU A 269 -1.29 -6.14 6.52
N MET A 270 -1.28 -7.14 5.64
CA MET A 270 -1.04 -8.54 6.02
C MET A 270 0.32 -8.71 6.70
N VAL A 271 1.40 -8.15 6.14
CA VAL A 271 2.74 -8.20 6.73
C VAL A 271 2.79 -7.49 8.09
N CYS A 272 2.10 -6.36 8.26
CA CYS A 272 1.93 -5.72 9.56
C CYS A 272 1.18 -6.63 10.54
N GLY A 273 0.12 -7.32 10.10
CA GLY A 273 -0.62 -8.29 10.92
C GLY A 273 0.21 -9.54 11.27
N LEU A 274 1.29 -9.82 10.55
CA LEU A 274 2.28 -10.84 10.90
C LEU A 274 3.36 -10.34 11.86
N GLY A 275 3.35 -9.06 12.22
CA GLY A 275 4.35 -8.45 13.09
C GLY A 275 5.69 -8.17 12.41
N VAL A 276 5.80 -8.34 11.08
CA VAL A 276 7.06 -8.12 10.33
C VAL A 276 7.13 -6.66 9.86
N TYR A 277 7.09 -5.74 10.82
CA TYR A 277 7.00 -4.30 10.56
C TYR A 277 8.16 -3.72 9.75
N PRO A 278 9.45 -4.09 9.98
CA PRO A 278 10.55 -3.59 9.17
C PRO A 278 10.39 -3.89 7.67
N ALA A 279 9.94 -5.10 7.33
CA ALA A 279 9.65 -5.47 5.95
C ALA A 279 8.48 -4.69 5.36
N ALA A 280 7.46 -4.36 6.16
CA ALA A 280 6.36 -3.50 5.74
C ALA A 280 6.84 -2.08 5.40
N VAL A 281 7.72 -1.49 6.22
CA VAL A 281 8.32 -0.17 5.95
C VAL A 281 9.17 -0.20 4.68
N LEU A 282 10.02 -1.22 4.53
CA LEU A 282 10.83 -1.39 3.33
C LEU A 282 9.95 -1.48 2.06
N HIS A 283 8.89 -2.30 2.12
CA HIS A 283 7.95 -2.39 1.01
C HIS A 283 7.25 -1.05 0.77
N LEU A 284 6.85 -0.33 1.82
CA LEU A 284 6.24 1.00 1.69
C LEU A 284 7.15 1.95 0.90
N VAL A 285 8.44 2.03 1.24
CA VAL A 285 9.41 2.88 0.53
C VAL A 285 9.60 2.42 -0.92
N ALA A 286 9.84 1.13 -1.15
CA ALA A 286 10.03 0.58 -2.49
C ALA A 286 8.79 0.79 -3.38
N HIS A 287 7.60 0.53 -2.84
CA HIS A 287 6.32 0.74 -3.50
C HIS A 287 6.12 2.20 -3.91
N SER A 288 6.46 3.13 -3.02
CA SER A 288 6.29 4.56 -3.25
C SER A 288 7.08 5.02 -4.46
N PHE A 289 8.37 4.67 -4.53
CA PHE A 289 9.18 5.02 -5.70
C PHE A 289 8.71 4.32 -6.98
N TYR A 290 8.41 3.03 -6.90
CA TYR A 290 7.92 2.26 -8.04
C TYR A 290 6.60 2.81 -8.59
N LYS A 291 5.61 3.11 -7.73
CA LYS A 291 4.31 3.62 -8.16
C LYS A 291 4.37 5.04 -8.69
N ALA A 292 5.18 5.91 -8.07
CA ALA A 292 5.39 7.25 -8.60
C ALA A 292 5.94 7.16 -10.03
N HIS A 293 6.97 6.33 -10.24
CA HIS A 293 7.51 6.09 -11.58
C HIS A 293 6.45 5.53 -12.53
N ALA A 294 5.77 4.44 -12.17
CA ALA A 294 4.82 3.75 -13.05
C ALA A 294 3.62 4.62 -13.46
N PHE A 295 3.09 5.46 -12.56
CA PHE A 295 1.99 6.36 -12.90
C PHE A 295 2.46 7.51 -13.80
N LEU A 296 3.62 8.11 -13.50
CA LEU A 296 4.16 9.22 -14.28
C LEU A 296 4.64 8.79 -15.68
N SER A 297 5.10 7.53 -15.84
CA SER A 297 5.53 6.97 -17.13
C SER A 297 4.41 6.26 -17.90
N SER A 298 3.23 6.05 -17.30
CA SER A 298 2.14 5.30 -17.93
C SER A 298 1.71 5.83 -19.30
N GLY A 299 1.87 7.12 -19.58
CA GLY A 299 1.61 7.71 -20.90
C GLY A 299 2.64 7.30 -21.95
N SER A 300 3.93 7.43 -21.65
CA SER A 300 5.02 7.14 -22.60
C SER A 300 5.20 5.65 -22.86
N VAL A 301 4.88 4.78 -21.89
CA VAL A 301 4.98 3.32 -22.05
C VAL A 301 4.02 2.80 -23.11
N VAL A 302 2.80 3.35 -23.21
CA VAL A 302 1.82 2.95 -24.23
C VAL A 302 2.30 3.34 -25.63
N GLU A 303 2.92 4.52 -25.76
CA GLU A 303 3.52 4.98 -27.01
C GLU A 303 4.72 4.11 -27.42
N ALA A 304 5.62 3.83 -26.47
CA ALA A 304 6.77 2.95 -26.71
C ALA A 304 6.35 1.52 -27.10
N ALA A 305 5.35 0.94 -26.43
CA ALA A 305 4.84 -0.39 -26.74
C ALA A 305 4.16 -0.46 -28.12
N ARG A 306 3.50 0.63 -28.56
CA ARG A 306 2.96 0.73 -29.93
C ARG A 306 4.06 0.89 -30.98
N ALA A 307 5.14 1.60 -30.63
CA ALA A 307 6.25 1.86 -31.53
C ALA A 307 7.18 0.64 -31.69
N GLN A 308 7.34 -0.18 -30.66
CA GLN A 308 8.21 -1.35 -30.69
C GLN A 308 7.48 -2.61 -31.17
N LYS A 309 7.93 -3.20 -32.29
CA LYS A 309 7.62 -4.60 -32.64
C LYS A 309 8.45 -5.52 -31.74
N ILE A 310 8.09 -5.65 -30.46
CA ILE A 310 8.76 -6.57 -29.54
C ILE A 310 8.37 -8.00 -29.92
N LEU A 311 9.27 -8.73 -30.58
CA LEU A 311 9.14 -10.17 -30.81
C LEU A 311 9.60 -10.89 -29.53
N LEU A 312 8.64 -11.25 -28.67
CA LEU A 312 8.93 -12.04 -27.48
C LEU A 312 9.25 -13.50 -27.87
N PRO A 313 10.27 -14.14 -27.26
CA PRO A 313 10.55 -15.55 -27.49
C PRO A 313 9.31 -16.42 -27.23
N GLN A 314 9.06 -17.38 -28.13
CA GLN A 314 7.95 -18.31 -27.95
C GLN A 314 8.14 -19.18 -26.70
N ARG A 315 7.10 -19.25 -25.88
CA ARG A 315 7.07 -20.07 -24.66
C ARG A 315 6.64 -21.50 -24.98
N LEU A 316 7.37 -22.48 -24.44
CA LEU A 316 7.21 -23.91 -24.71
C LEU A 316 6.08 -24.56 -23.89
N ALA A 317 5.69 -23.97 -22.76
CA ALA A 317 4.67 -24.51 -21.86
C ALA A 317 5.02 -25.87 -21.22
N SER A 318 6.30 -26.22 -21.10
CA SER A 318 6.67 -27.54 -20.58
C SER A 318 6.48 -27.57 -19.05
N PRO A 319 5.65 -28.50 -18.51
CA PRO A 319 5.45 -28.61 -17.06
C PRO A 319 6.76 -28.82 -16.29
N LEU A 320 7.69 -29.59 -16.86
CA LEU A 320 9.00 -29.86 -16.27
C LEU A 320 9.88 -28.60 -16.22
N ARG A 321 9.85 -27.76 -17.27
CA ARG A 321 10.59 -26.48 -17.29
C ARG A 321 10.02 -25.47 -16.30
N ILE A 322 8.70 -25.41 -16.17
CA ILE A 322 8.04 -24.55 -15.19
C ILE A 322 8.39 -25.04 -13.77
N ALA A 323 8.26 -26.33 -13.48
CA ALA A 323 8.60 -26.90 -12.18
C ALA A 323 10.07 -26.66 -11.80
N SER A 324 11.01 -26.93 -12.72
CA SER A 324 12.44 -26.66 -12.50
C SER A 324 12.74 -25.17 -12.28
N SER A 325 12.04 -24.25 -12.94
CA SER A 325 12.21 -22.81 -12.70
C SER A 325 11.73 -22.37 -11.31
N ILE A 326 10.68 -23.01 -10.77
CA ILE A 326 10.20 -22.78 -9.41
C ILE A 326 11.22 -23.33 -8.40
N VAL A 327 11.77 -24.52 -8.66
CA VAL A 327 12.86 -25.09 -7.85
C VAL A 327 14.08 -24.16 -7.85
N ALA A 328 14.44 -23.59 -9.01
CA ALA A 328 15.52 -22.61 -9.10
C ALA A 328 15.25 -21.34 -8.27
N ALA A 329 14.01 -20.84 -8.28
CA ALA A 329 13.60 -19.71 -7.44
C ALA A 329 13.70 -20.02 -5.94
N ILE A 330 13.24 -21.21 -5.52
CA ILE A 330 13.35 -21.69 -4.13
C ILE A 330 14.83 -21.83 -3.73
N ALA A 331 15.65 -22.43 -4.59
CA ALA A 331 17.07 -22.62 -4.34
C ALA A 331 17.81 -21.28 -4.23
N CYS A 332 17.48 -20.31 -5.10
CA CYS A 332 18.03 -18.95 -5.04
C CYS A 332 17.71 -18.30 -3.69
N TYR A 333 16.43 -18.27 -3.30
CA TYR A 333 16.04 -17.72 -1.99
C TYR A 333 16.72 -18.48 -0.83
N GLY A 334 16.70 -19.81 -0.87
CA GLY A 334 17.27 -20.65 0.19
C GLY A 334 18.77 -20.43 0.41
N LEU A 335 19.54 -20.23 -0.67
CA LEU A 335 20.96 -19.91 -0.58
C LEU A 335 21.22 -18.59 0.14
N PHE A 336 20.46 -17.54 -0.18
CA PHE A 336 20.59 -16.24 0.47
C PHE A 336 20.05 -16.27 1.91
N ALA A 337 18.93 -16.94 2.15
CA ALA A 337 18.40 -17.12 3.51
C ALA A 337 19.42 -17.83 4.42
N TRP A 338 20.08 -18.87 3.90
CA TRP A 338 21.17 -19.55 4.59
C TRP A 338 22.37 -18.63 4.83
N ALA A 339 22.80 -17.87 3.82
CA ALA A 339 23.91 -16.92 3.94
C ALA A 339 23.65 -15.80 4.97
N TRP A 340 22.39 -15.40 5.15
CA TRP A 340 21.95 -14.44 6.16
C TRP A 340 21.60 -15.07 7.52
N GLY A 341 21.70 -16.40 7.67
CA GLY A 341 21.43 -17.10 8.92
C GLY A 341 19.95 -17.15 9.33
N ILE A 342 19.02 -16.97 8.39
CA ILE A 342 17.58 -17.03 8.67
C ILE A 342 17.14 -18.49 8.74
N ASP A 343 16.62 -18.91 9.90
CA ASP A 343 16.04 -20.24 10.11
C ASP A 343 14.53 -20.22 9.83
N PRO A 344 14.06 -20.81 8.71
CA PRO A 344 12.65 -20.78 8.32
C PRO A 344 11.71 -21.50 9.29
N LEU A 345 12.23 -22.46 10.08
CA LEU A 345 11.43 -23.23 11.02
C LEU A 345 11.19 -22.47 12.33
N ARG A 346 12.09 -21.55 12.69
CA ARG A 346 11.99 -20.74 13.91
C ARG A 346 11.20 -19.45 13.71
N GLN A 347 11.14 -18.95 12.47
CA GLN A 347 10.56 -17.64 12.12
C GLN A 347 9.47 -17.76 11.04
N PRO A 348 8.29 -18.35 11.36
CA PRO A 348 7.26 -18.64 10.36
C PRO A 348 6.66 -17.38 9.71
N ALA A 349 6.70 -16.22 10.39
CA ALA A 349 6.28 -14.96 9.80
C ALA A 349 7.21 -14.51 8.65
N LEU A 350 8.52 -14.72 8.79
CA LEU A 350 9.50 -14.44 7.74
C LEU A 350 9.42 -15.45 6.60
N LEU A 351 9.01 -16.69 6.87
CA LEU A 351 8.69 -17.68 5.82
C LEU A 351 7.59 -17.16 4.88
N ALA A 352 6.57 -16.48 5.40
CA ALA A 352 5.49 -15.94 4.56
C ALA A 352 5.99 -14.85 3.61
N VAL A 353 6.83 -13.93 4.09
CA VAL A 353 7.47 -12.91 3.25
C VAL A 353 8.40 -13.56 2.23
N GLY A 354 9.19 -14.55 2.66
CA GLY A 354 10.09 -15.32 1.80
C GLY A 354 9.37 -16.09 0.70
N ALA A 355 8.23 -16.72 1.01
CA ALA A 355 7.40 -17.42 0.04
C ALA A 355 6.89 -16.48 -1.06
N ILE A 356 6.54 -15.24 -0.69
CA ILE A 356 6.07 -14.24 -1.66
C ILE A 356 7.23 -13.70 -2.50
N LEU A 357 8.42 -13.56 -1.92
CA LEU A 357 9.63 -13.28 -2.70
C LEU A 357 9.92 -14.41 -3.70
N VAL A 358 9.88 -15.67 -3.28
CA VAL A 358 10.06 -16.84 -4.16
C VAL A 358 9.07 -16.81 -5.34
N MET A 359 7.81 -16.47 -5.07
CA MET A 359 6.81 -16.31 -6.13
C MET A 359 7.17 -15.18 -7.11
N GLY A 360 7.69 -14.06 -6.62
CA GLY A 360 8.22 -12.98 -7.47
C GLY A 360 9.43 -13.41 -8.30
N LEU A 361 10.37 -14.14 -7.70
CA LEU A 361 11.55 -14.68 -8.41
C LEU A 361 11.13 -15.68 -9.49
N ALA A 362 10.13 -16.52 -9.22
CA ALA A 362 9.58 -17.45 -10.19
C ALA A 362 9.00 -16.70 -11.42
N GLN A 363 8.39 -15.53 -11.24
CA GLN A 363 7.91 -14.71 -12.36
C GLN A 363 9.03 -14.09 -13.21
N ILE A 364 10.23 -13.89 -12.65
CA ILE A 364 11.41 -13.41 -13.38
C ILE A 364 12.05 -14.57 -14.16
N ILE A 365 12.24 -15.72 -13.51
CA ILE A 365 12.99 -16.86 -14.03
C ILE A 365 12.16 -17.65 -15.04
N ALA A 366 10.90 -17.97 -14.72
CA ALA A 366 10.10 -18.93 -15.48
C ALA A 366 9.85 -18.54 -16.95
N PRO A 367 9.57 -17.27 -17.31
CA PRO A 367 9.38 -16.89 -18.71
C PRO A 367 10.63 -17.11 -19.57
N ALA A 368 11.82 -16.81 -19.03
CA ALA A 368 13.08 -17.03 -19.74
C ALA A 368 13.39 -18.53 -19.84
N TRP A 369 13.20 -19.27 -18.75
CA TRP A 369 13.49 -20.71 -18.63
C TRP A 369 12.58 -21.57 -19.53
N ASP A 370 11.30 -21.21 -19.65
CA ASP A 370 10.32 -21.89 -20.51
C ASP A 370 10.35 -21.39 -21.97
N SER A 371 11.31 -20.56 -22.36
CA SER A 371 11.40 -20.05 -23.73
C SER A 371 12.32 -20.89 -24.63
N ARG A 372 12.11 -20.79 -25.95
CA ARG A 372 13.09 -21.21 -26.98
C ARG A 372 14.25 -20.21 -27.17
N GLY A 373 14.35 -19.20 -26.30
CA GLY A 373 15.36 -18.15 -26.39
C GLY A 373 16.78 -18.65 -26.10
N PRO A 374 17.80 -17.82 -26.36
CA PRO A 374 19.19 -18.15 -26.08
C PRO A 374 19.41 -18.34 -24.57
N ILE A 375 20.37 -19.19 -24.20
CA ILE A 375 20.76 -19.45 -22.81
C ILE A 375 21.19 -18.17 -22.06
N VAL A 376 21.68 -17.17 -22.81
CA VAL A 376 22.02 -15.84 -22.28
C VAL A 376 20.81 -15.17 -21.64
N GLY A 377 19.61 -15.31 -22.20
CA GLY A 377 18.39 -14.73 -21.61
C GLY A 377 18.01 -15.40 -20.28
N VAL A 378 18.26 -16.71 -20.16
CA VAL A 378 18.09 -17.44 -18.90
C VAL A 378 19.12 -16.97 -17.87
N ALA A 379 20.39 -16.84 -18.26
CA ALA A 379 21.44 -16.35 -17.39
C ALA A 379 21.16 -14.93 -16.88
N GLN A 380 20.66 -14.03 -17.75
CA GLN A 380 20.25 -12.68 -17.37
C GLN A 380 19.08 -12.68 -16.37
N ALA A 381 18.07 -13.55 -16.58
CA ALA A 381 16.94 -13.67 -15.66
C ALA A 381 17.39 -14.19 -14.29
N CYS A 382 18.29 -15.18 -14.25
CA CYS A 382 18.88 -15.69 -13.01
C CYS A 382 19.72 -14.64 -12.30
N LEU A 383 20.57 -13.91 -13.04
CA LEU A 383 21.38 -12.83 -12.48
C LEU A 383 20.49 -11.74 -11.87
N LEU A 384 19.43 -11.33 -12.59
CA LEU A 384 18.47 -10.35 -12.09
C LEU A 384 17.77 -10.88 -10.82
N ALA A 385 17.33 -12.13 -10.80
CA ALA A 385 16.72 -12.76 -9.63
C ALA A 385 17.68 -12.78 -8.43
N SER A 386 18.95 -13.11 -8.65
CA SER A 386 19.99 -13.06 -7.61
C SER A 386 20.24 -11.63 -7.11
N CYS A 387 20.31 -10.63 -8.00
CA CYS A 387 20.47 -9.23 -7.62
C CYS A 387 19.26 -8.72 -6.80
N VAL A 388 18.03 -9.07 -7.21
CA VAL A 388 16.81 -8.73 -6.46
C VAL A 388 16.81 -9.38 -5.08
N THR A 389 17.21 -10.64 -4.99
CA THR A 389 17.29 -11.38 -3.72
C THR A 389 18.34 -10.76 -2.80
N LEU A 390 19.55 -10.48 -3.30
CA LEU A 390 20.61 -9.79 -2.58
C LEU A 390 20.14 -8.43 -2.07
N ALA A 391 19.50 -7.64 -2.93
CA ALA A 391 18.97 -6.32 -2.56
C ALA A 391 17.90 -6.44 -1.48
N PHE A 392 16.99 -7.42 -1.59
CA PHE A 392 15.96 -7.66 -0.57
C PHE A 392 16.58 -7.94 0.79
N PHE A 393 17.46 -8.95 0.92
CA PHE A 393 18.07 -9.29 2.21
C PHE A 393 18.92 -8.15 2.78
N SER A 394 19.70 -7.47 1.92
CA SER A 394 20.54 -6.35 2.37
C SER A 394 19.70 -5.18 2.90
N LEU A 395 18.63 -4.82 2.18
CA LEU A 395 17.75 -3.73 2.57
C LEU A 395 16.85 -4.09 3.76
N GLU A 396 16.42 -5.35 3.86
CA GLU A 396 15.63 -5.84 4.99
C GLU A 396 16.46 -5.83 6.27
N THR A 397 17.71 -6.32 6.22
CA THR A 397 18.66 -6.22 7.34
C THR A 397 18.92 -4.75 7.70
N GLY A 398 19.11 -3.88 6.70
CA GLY A 398 19.27 -2.45 6.91
C GLY A 398 18.04 -1.80 7.57
N ALA A 399 16.83 -2.19 7.16
CA ALA A 399 15.59 -1.71 7.76
C ALA A 399 15.43 -2.20 9.21
N HIS A 400 15.80 -3.45 9.50
CA HIS A 400 15.80 -3.99 10.85
C HIS A 400 16.78 -3.22 11.74
N LEU A 401 18.02 -3.02 11.30
CA LEU A 401 19.03 -2.24 12.04
C LEU A 401 18.57 -0.80 12.27
N LEU A 402 17.95 -0.16 11.28
CA LEU A 402 17.49 1.21 11.39
C LEU A 402 16.29 1.38 12.35
N LEU A 403 15.42 0.36 12.45
CA LEU A 403 14.12 0.48 13.11
C LEU A 403 14.00 -0.29 14.43
N HIS A 404 15.02 -1.07 14.81
CA HIS A 404 14.97 -1.97 15.98
C HIS A 404 14.60 -1.26 17.30
N ASP A 405 15.01 -0.01 17.50
CA ASP A 405 14.71 0.74 18.73
C ASP A 405 13.24 1.19 18.84
N VAL A 406 12.56 1.33 17.69
CA VAL A 406 11.22 1.94 17.60
C VAL A 406 10.13 0.90 17.39
N LEU A 407 10.45 -0.21 16.73
CA LEU A 407 9.48 -1.27 16.42
C LEU A 407 9.66 -2.46 17.36
N PRO A 408 8.57 -3.15 17.75
CA PRO A 408 8.67 -4.35 18.56
C PRO A 408 9.35 -5.49 17.78
N GLU A 409 9.98 -6.40 18.50
CA GLU A 409 10.50 -7.63 17.92
C GLU A 409 9.37 -8.48 17.32
N ILE A 410 9.72 -9.32 16.35
CA ILE A 410 8.76 -10.19 15.66
C ILE A 410 8.23 -11.22 16.67
N GLY A 411 7.00 -10.99 17.15
CA GLY A 411 6.27 -11.91 18.00
C GLY A 411 5.87 -13.21 17.28
N ARG A 412 5.48 -14.23 18.05
CA ARG A 412 4.94 -15.47 17.48
C ARG A 412 3.48 -15.25 17.05
N PRO A 413 3.15 -15.36 15.75
CA PRO A 413 1.77 -15.19 15.29
C PRO A 413 0.86 -16.27 15.89
N SER A 414 -0.40 -15.92 16.15
CA SER A 414 -1.41 -16.87 16.64
C SER A 414 -1.65 -17.99 15.61
N GLY A 415 -2.10 -19.16 16.09
CA GLY A 415 -2.39 -20.30 15.20
C GLY A 415 -3.41 -19.98 14.10
N LEU A 416 -4.41 -19.15 14.42
CA LEU A 416 -5.37 -18.64 13.43
C LEU A 416 -4.68 -17.77 12.36
N THR A 417 -3.79 -16.88 12.78
CA THR A 417 -3.03 -16.00 11.87
C THR A 417 -2.16 -16.83 10.91
N LEU A 418 -1.49 -17.87 11.43
CA LEU A 418 -0.70 -18.79 10.61
C LEU A 418 -1.57 -19.57 9.61
N CYS A 419 -2.73 -20.06 10.04
CA CYS A 419 -3.67 -20.78 9.18
C CYS A 419 -4.16 -19.89 8.02
N LEU A 420 -4.60 -18.66 8.33
CA LEU A 420 -5.03 -17.67 7.34
C LEU A 420 -3.90 -17.34 6.36
N THR A 421 -2.68 -17.16 6.88
CA THR A 421 -1.50 -16.87 6.06
C THR A 421 -1.18 -18.02 5.12
N GLY A 422 -1.20 -19.26 5.62
CA GLY A 422 -0.99 -20.46 4.79
C GLY A 422 -2.02 -20.58 3.67
N PHE A 423 -3.30 -20.31 3.96
CA PHE A 423 -4.35 -20.28 2.95
C PHE A 423 -4.12 -19.20 1.88
N VAL A 424 -3.78 -17.98 2.30
CA VAL A 424 -3.49 -16.87 1.39
C VAL A 424 -2.28 -17.20 0.51
N LEU A 425 -1.20 -17.72 1.09
CA LEU A 425 0.01 -18.11 0.35
C LEU A 425 -0.28 -19.20 -0.68
N LEU A 426 -1.07 -20.21 -0.32
CA LEU A 426 -1.49 -21.26 -1.25
C LEU A 426 -2.28 -20.68 -2.43
N ALA A 427 -3.25 -19.81 -2.15
CA ALA A 427 -4.06 -19.17 -3.19
C ALA A 427 -3.22 -18.26 -4.10
N PHE A 428 -2.23 -17.57 -3.55
CA PHE A 428 -1.26 -16.79 -4.32
C PHE A 428 -0.38 -17.70 -5.18
N ALA A 429 0.14 -18.81 -4.66
CA ALA A 429 0.94 -19.75 -5.41
C ALA A 429 0.18 -20.32 -6.62
N VAL A 430 -1.10 -20.66 -6.44
CA VAL A 430 -1.99 -21.07 -7.54
C VAL A 430 -2.14 -19.93 -8.56
N THR A 431 -2.36 -18.70 -8.11
CA THR A 431 -2.52 -17.52 -8.98
C THR A 431 -1.25 -17.27 -9.82
N VAL A 432 -0.08 -17.35 -9.19
CA VAL A 432 1.22 -17.15 -9.86
C VAL A 432 1.50 -18.28 -10.84
N LEU A 433 1.18 -19.53 -10.48
CA LEU A 433 1.28 -20.65 -11.41
C LEU A 433 0.40 -20.44 -12.65
N LEU A 434 -0.85 -19.98 -12.47
CA LEU A 434 -1.75 -19.65 -13.58
C LEU A 434 -1.19 -18.50 -14.44
N GLN A 435 -0.58 -17.48 -13.84
CA GLN A 435 0.10 -16.40 -14.56
C GLN A 435 1.29 -16.93 -15.38
N ILE A 436 2.11 -17.81 -14.80
CA ILE A 436 3.27 -18.41 -15.47
C ILE A 436 2.83 -19.31 -16.63
N VAL A 437 1.78 -20.12 -16.46
CA VAL A 437 1.26 -21.00 -17.52
C VAL A 437 0.60 -20.20 -18.66
N GLY A 438 0.00 -19.04 -18.32
CA GLY A 438 -0.62 -18.10 -19.25
C GLY A 438 -2.12 -18.33 -19.39
N LEU A 439 -2.93 -17.41 -18.86
CA LEU A 439 -4.40 -17.45 -18.92
C LEU A 439 -4.94 -17.46 -20.37
N GLU A 440 -4.20 -16.89 -21.32
CA GLU A 440 -4.56 -16.84 -22.75
C GLU A 440 -4.69 -18.22 -23.41
N ARG A 441 -4.09 -19.25 -22.79
CA ARG A 441 -4.21 -20.65 -23.25
C ARG A 441 -5.50 -21.32 -22.80
N LEU A 442 -6.20 -20.75 -21.82
CA LEU A 442 -7.51 -21.22 -21.39
C LEU A 442 -8.56 -20.75 -22.42
N GLN A 443 -8.62 -21.39 -23.58
CA GLN A 443 -9.61 -21.08 -24.63
C GLN A 443 -11.02 -21.62 -24.33
N SER A 444 -11.21 -22.25 -23.16
CA SER A 444 -12.51 -22.80 -22.75
C SER A 444 -13.55 -21.70 -22.56
N THR A 445 -14.81 -22.04 -22.80
CA THR A 445 -15.96 -21.12 -22.62
C THR A 445 -16.03 -20.61 -21.18
N TRP A 446 -15.83 -21.49 -20.20
CA TRP A 446 -15.79 -21.13 -18.78
C TRP A 446 -14.71 -20.09 -18.44
N ALA A 447 -13.50 -20.24 -18.99
CA ALA A 447 -12.43 -19.28 -18.74
C ALA A 447 -12.75 -17.89 -19.29
N ARG A 448 -13.41 -17.80 -20.47
CA ARG A 448 -13.88 -16.51 -21.01
C ARG A 448 -14.92 -15.86 -20.10
N HIS A 449 -15.88 -16.63 -19.57
CA HIS A 449 -16.84 -16.11 -18.60
C HIS A 449 -16.14 -15.61 -17.34
N LEU A 450 -15.21 -16.39 -16.77
CA LEU A 450 -14.45 -15.99 -15.60
C LEU A 450 -13.68 -14.68 -15.83
N VAL A 451 -13.02 -14.52 -16.98
CA VAL A 451 -12.33 -13.28 -17.35
C VAL A 451 -13.29 -12.08 -17.39
N VAL A 452 -14.53 -12.26 -17.87
CA VAL A 452 -15.54 -11.18 -17.83
C VAL A 452 -15.89 -10.80 -16.39
N HIS A 453 -16.09 -11.78 -15.51
CA HIS A 453 -16.36 -11.52 -14.10
C HIS A 453 -15.19 -10.82 -13.40
N LEU A 454 -13.97 -11.31 -13.62
CA LEU A 454 -12.74 -10.73 -13.06
C LEU A 454 -12.49 -9.32 -13.59
N ARG A 455 -12.71 -9.07 -14.88
CA ARG A 455 -12.57 -7.73 -15.48
C ARG A 455 -13.48 -6.71 -14.83
N ASN A 456 -14.66 -7.13 -14.39
CA ASN A 456 -15.61 -6.30 -13.64
C ASN A 456 -15.36 -6.30 -12.12
N GLY A 457 -14.22 -6.80 -11.64
CA GLY A 457 -13.88 -6.84 -10.21
C GLY A 457 -14.87 -7.68 -9.39
N LEU A 458 -15.37 -8.78 -9.98
CA LEU A 458 -16.44 -9.62 -9.42
C LEU A 458 -17.71 -8.83 -9.04
N TYR A 459 -17.93 -7.68 -9.68
CA TYR A 459 -19.03 -6.74 -9.40
C TYR A 459 -19.07 -6.22 -7.96
N ALA A 460 -17.98 -6.36 -7.20
CA ALA A 460 -17.91 -5.87 -5.82
C ALA A 460 -18.15 -4.36 -5.74
N ASN A 461 -17.65 -3.62 -6.73
CA ASN A 461 -17.90 -2.19 -6.84
C ASN A 461 -19.37 -1.85 -7.12
N ALA A 462 -20.10 -2.66 -7.90
CA ALA A 462 -21.53 -2.44 -8.13
C ALA A 462 -22.36 -2.60 -6.85
N ILE A 463 -21.96 -3.52 -5.96
CA ILE A 463 -22.57 -3.66 -4.63
C ILE A 463 -22.28 -2.41 -3.80
N PHE A 464 -21.03 -1.96 -3.80
CA PHE A 464 -20.63 -0.75 -3.08
C PHE A 464 -21.39 0.49 -3.57
N ASP A 465 -21.63 0.61 -4.88
CA ASP A 465 -22.39 1.71 -5.49
C ASP A 465 -23.84 1.76 -5.04
N ARG A 466 -24.46 0.59 -4.87
CA ARG A 466 -25.82 0.47 -4.33
C ARG A 466 -25.85 0.90 -2.86
N LEU A 467 -24.88 0.48 -2.06
CA LEU A 467 -24.79 0.84 -0.64
C LEU A 467 -24.61 2.34 -0.43
N VAL A 468 -23.82 3.00 -1.27
CA VAL A 468 -23.53 4.45 -1.17
C VAL A 468 -24.56 5.30 -1.93
N GLY A 469 -25.54 4.69 -2.60
CA GLY A 469 -26.55 5.40 -3.38
C GLY A 469 -25.98 6.11 -4.62
N GLY A 470 -24.82 5.67 -5.11
CA GLY A 470 -24.14 6.26 -6.28
C GLY A 470 -24.93 6.16 -7.58
N LEU A 471 -25.87 5.21 -7.66
CA LEU A 471 -26.77 5.01 -8.81
C LEU A 471 -28.06 5.84 -8.73
N ARG A 472 -28.27 6.63 -7.66
CA ARG A 472 -29.44 7.54 -7.59
C ARG A 472 -29.22 8.68 -8.58
N HIS A 473 -29.85 8.56 -9.75
CA HIS A 473 -29.90 9.61 -10.75
C HIS A 473 -30.53 10.86 -10.11
N ARG A 474 -29.75 11.91 -9.86
CA ARG A 474 -30.31 13.24 -9.61
C ARG A 474 -30.59 13.82 -11.00
N PRO A 475 -31.84 14.13 -11.36
CA PRO A 475 -32.10 14.91 -12.56
C PRO A 475 -31.26 16.19 -12.43
N SER A 476 -30.47 16.52 -13.44
CA SER A 476 -29.77 17.80 -13.42
C SER A 476 -30.84 18.90 -13.47
N SER A 477 -30.74 19.88 -12.57
CA SER A 477 -31.60 21.07 -12.59
C SER A 477 -31.42 21.91 -13.87
N ALA A 478 -30.43 21.58 -14.70
CA ALA A 478 -30.25 22.12 -16.04
C ALA A 478 -31.28 21.58 -17.04
N ALA A 479 -31.72 20.32 -16.92
CA ALA A 479 -32.78 19.76 -17.77
C ALA A 479 -34.15 20.39 -17.45
N ALA A 480 -34.44 20.64 -16.17
CA ALA A 480 -35.70 21.27 -15.75
C ALA A 480 -35.83 22.75 -16.14
N ARG A 481 -34.74 23.42 -16.55
CA ARG A 481 -34.80 24.80 -17.07
C ARG A 481 -34.90 24.86 -18.60
N ALA A 482 -34.59 23.78 -19.30
CA ALA A 482 -34.74 23.70 -20.76
C ALA A 482 -36.17 23.36 -21.18
N ASP A 483 -36.96 22.72 -20.31
CA ASP A 483 -38.39 22.43 -20.54
C ASP A 483 -39.33 23.56 -20.07
N ALA A 484 -38.77 24.68 -19.60
CA ALA A 484 -39.52 25.84 -19.06
C ALA A 484 -39.26 27.15 -19.83
N VAL A 485 -38.64 27.08 -21.01
CA VAL A 485 -38.48 28.16 -22.00
C VAL A 485 -38.90 27.61 -23.35
#